data_AF-F8L554-F1
#
_entry.id   AF-F8L554-F1
#
_cell.length_a   1.000
_cell.length_b   1.000
_cell.length_c   1.000
_cell.angle_alpha   90.00
_cell.angle_beta   90.00
_cell.angle_gamma   90.00
#
_symmetry.space_group_name_H-M   'P 1'
#
loop_
_entity.id
_entity.type
_entity.pdbx_description
1 polymer ?
#
loop_
_entity_poly.entity_id
_entity_poly.type
_entity_poly.pdbx_seq_one_letter_code
_entity_poly.pdbx_strand_id
1 'polypeptide(L)'
;MSIFLVGNFAIPEFAQEFPIFKNTNTPPKGDHKEAIWSLWDGEKFWRVGKLTEKDQMKYPFLSLCDATALVKNIEDGAFFNSKFC
;
A
#
# COMPACT_ATOMS: atom_id res chain seq x y z
N MET A 1 -8.99 4.70 -32.83
CA MET A 1 -8.65 4.99 -31.42
C MET A 1 -7.18 5.39 -31.41
N SER A 2 -6.87 6.64 -31.10
CA SER A 2 -5.51 7.18 -31.18
C SER A 2 -4.94 7.34 -29.77
N ILE A 3 -3.70 6.90 -29.55
CA ILE A 3 -2.98 7.02 -28.26
C ILE A 3 -2.09 8.26 -28.35
N PHE A 4 -2.18 9.14 -27.35
CA PHE A 4 -1.32 10.32 -27.22
C PHE A 4 -0.42 10.16 -25.98
N LEU A 5 0.89 10.34 -26.15
CA LEU A 5 1.83 10.38 -25.04
C LEU A 5 1.76 11.76 -24.37
N VAL A 6 1.37 11.81 -23.10
CA VAL A 6 1.19 13.06 -22.34
C VAL A 6 2.54 13.59 -21.79
N GLY A 7 3.54 12.73 -21.61
CA GLY A 7 4.89 13.11 -21.19
C GLY A 7 5.73 11.92 -20.72
N ASN A 8 7.03 12.16 -20.48
CA ASN A 8 7.94 11.23 -19.83
C ASN A 8 8.67 12.01 -18.72
N PHE A 9 8.51 11.57 -17.48
CA PHE A 9 9.07 12.22 -16.29
C PHE A 9 9.94 11.23 -15.54
N ALA A 10 11.09 11.70 -15.04
CA ALA A 10 11.94 10.90 -14.18
C ALA A 10 11.20 10.56 -12.88
N ILE A 11 11.40 9.35 -12.38
CA ILE A 11 10.88 8.93 -11.08
C ILE A 11 11.68 9.67 -9.99
N PRO A 12 11.03 10.39 -9.06
CA PRO A 12 11.71 11.03 -7.94
C PRO A 12 12.56 10.04 -7.14
N GLU A 13 13.70 10.48 -6.62
CA GLU A 13 14.67 9.63 -5.89
C GLU A 13 14.00 8.78 -4.79
N PHE A 14 13.11 9.39 -3.99
CA PHE A 14 12.40 8.70 -2.91
C PHE A 14 11.47 7.57 -3.38
N ALA A 15 11.11 7.54 -4.66
CA ALA A 15 10.19 6.59 -5.28
C ALA A 15 10.88 5.64 -6.27
N GLN A 16 12.21 5.72 -6.40
CA GLN A 16 12.95 4.82 -7.28
C GLN A 16 13.00 3.39 -6.75
N GLU A 17 13.09 3.24 -5.43
CA GLU A 17 13.00 1.92 -4.80
C GLU A 17 11.56 1.42 -4.79
N PHE A 18 11.38 0.18 -5.22
CA PHE A 18 10.07 -0.46 -5.19
C PHE A 18 9.65 -0.68 -3.72
N PRO A 19 8.47 -0.22 -3.30
CA PRO A 19 8.06 -0.33 -1.91
C PRO A 19 7.70 -1.75 -1.53
N ILE A 20 7.98 -2.12 -0.27
CA ILE A 20 7.46 -3.35 0.32
C ILE A 20 6.04 -3.09 0.80
N PHE A 21 5.08 -3.83 0.27
CA PHE A 21 3.68 -3.74 0.65
C PHE A 21 3.33 -4.75 1.74
N LYS A 22 2.33 -4.41 2.56
CA LYS A 22 1.70 -5.31 3.52
C LYS A 22 0.34 -5.79 3.05
N ASN A 23 0.00 -7.02 3.43
CA ASN A 23 -1.33 -7.59 3.26
C ASN A 23 -1.73 -8.36 4.51
N THR A 24 -3.03 -8.46 4.78
CA THR A 24 -3.59 -9.18 5.92
C THR A 24 -4.67 -10.15 5.46
N ASN A 25 -4.82 -11.26 6.16
CA ASN A 25 -5.91 -12.22 5.96
C ASN A 25 -7.23 -11.80 6.64
N THR A 26 -7.23 -10.68 7.35
CA THR A 26 -8.40 -10.21 8.12
C THR A 26 -9.25 -9.27 7.27
N PRO A 27 -10.58 -9.45 7.24
CA PRO A 27 -11.45 -8.52 6.54
C PRO A 27 -11.39 -7.13 7.20
N PRO A 28 -11.70 -6.04 6.47
CA PRO A 28 -11.73 -4.67 6.98
C PRO A 28 -12.39 -4.46 8.35
N LYS A 29 -13.54 -5.14 8.55
CA LYS A 29 -14.36 -5.04 9.77
C LYS A 29 -14.11 -6.17 10.78
N GLY A 30 -13.04 -6.94 10.62
CA GLY A 30 -12.69 -8.08 11.48
C GLY A 30 -11.91 -7.69 12.74
N ASP A 31 -11.67 -8.66 13.62
CA ASP A 31 -10.77 -8.47 14.76
C ASP A 31 -9.30 -8.58 14.30
N HIS A 32 -8.65 -7.42 14.20
CA HIS A 32 -7.28 -7.29 13.72
C HIS A 32 -6.22 -7.74 14.74
N LYS A 33 -6.60 -8.11 15.97
CA LYS A 33 -5.65 -8.62 16.99
C LYS A 33 -5.04 -9.98 16.64
N GLU A 34 -5.77 -10.77 15.85
CA GLU A 34 -5.32 -12.07 15.34
C GLU A 34 -4.89 -12.01 13.87
N ALA A 35 -4.79 -10.80 13.31
CA ALA A 35 -4.41 -10.61 11.92
C ALA A 35 -3.01 -11.18 11.65
N ILE A 36 -2.95 -12.05 10.64
CA ILE A 36 -1.71 -12.58 10.10
C ILE A 36 -1.34 -11.73 8.89
N TRP A 37 -0.19 -11.10 9.00
CA TRP A 37 0.37 -10.24 7.98
C TRP A 37 1.36 -10.99 7.09
N SER A 38 1.40 -10.52 5.85
CA SER A 38 2.38 -10.91 4.86
C SER A 38 2.92 -9.67 4.16
N LEU A 39 4.14 -9.77 3.65
CA LEU A 39 4.81 -8.71 2.90
C LEU A 39 5.06 -9.14 1.45
N TRP A 40 5.16 -8.14 0.57
CA TRP A 40 5.45 -8.33 -0.85
C TRP A 40 6.36 -7.20 -1.37
N ASP A 41 7.43 -7.55 -2.08
CA ASP A 41 8.41 -6.60 -2.65
C ASP A 41 8.30 -6.43 -4.16
N GLY A 42 7.23 -6.91 -4.79
CA GLY A 42 7.09 -6.96 -6.25
C GLY A 42 7.42 -8.32 -6.86
N GLU A 43 8.23 -9.14 -6.17
CA GLU A 43 8.67 -10.45 -6.66
C GLU A 43 8.26 -11.60 -5.73
N LYS A 44 8.48 -11.43 -4.43
CA LYS A 44 8.32 -12.47 -3.42
C LYS A 44 7.24 -12.09 -2.44
N PHE A 45 6.49 -13.09 -2.02
CA PHE A 45 5.47 -12.96 -0.98
C PHE A 45 5.87 -13.82 0.22
N TRP A 46 5.86 -13.23 1.42
CA TRP A 46 6.21 -13.99 2.62
C TRP A 46 5.39 -13.58 3.84
N ARG A 47 5.04 -14.58 4.65
CA ARG A 47 4.26 -14.40 5.87
C ARG A 47 5.17 -13.94 7.00
N VAL A 48 4.78 -12.87 7.70
CA VAL A 48 5.52 -12.30 8.84
C VAL A 48 4.82 -12.46 10.18
N GLY A 49 3.61 -13.02 10.19
CA GLY A 49 2.86 -13.27 11.43
C GLY A 49 2.18 -12.01 11.94
N LYS A 50 2.24 -11.73 13.24
CA LYS A 50 1.62 -10.53 13.82
C LYS A 50 2.56 -9.33 13.66
N LEU A 51 2.03 -8.17 13.28
CA LEU A 51 2.75 -6.89 13.25
C LEU A 51 2.20 -5.96 14.32
N THR A 52 3.08 -5.23 15.01
CA THR A 52 2.66 -4.14 15.91
C THR A 52 2.02 -3.00 15.11
N GLU A 53 1.20 -2.16 15.74
CA GLU A 53 0.66 -0.96 15.05
C GLU A 53 1.76 -0.10 14.43
N LYS A 54 2.90 0.03 15.12
CA LYS A 54 4.06 0.79 14.62
C LYS A 54 4.67 0.15 13.38
N ASP A 55 4.78 -1.18 13.34
CA ASP A 55 5.34 -1.89 12.19
C ASP A 55 4.37 -1.92 11.00
N GLN A 56 3.07 -1.95 11.27
CA GLN A 56 2.05 -1.82 10.22
C GLN A 56 2.18 -0.49 9.48
N MET A 57 2.51 0.61 10.16
CA MET A 57 2.63 1.94 9.53
C MET A 57 3.89 2.10 8.64
N LYS A 58 4.84 1.15 8.68
CA LYS A 58 6.06 1.21 7.83
C LYS A 58 5.80 0.86 6.37
N TYR A 59 4.76 0.08 6.09
CA TYR A 59 4.52 -0.51 4.78
C TYR A 59 3.14 -0.10 4.24
N PRO A 60 3.03 0.38 2.99
CA PRO A 60 1.73 0.63 2.34
C PRO A 60 0.94 -0.68 2.19
N PHE A 61 -0.40 -0.59 2.14
CA PHE A 61 -1.23 -1.76 1.83
C PHE A 61 -1.09 -2.17 0.37
N LEU A 62 -1.07 -3.48 0.11
CA LEU A 62 -1.03 -4.05 -1.23
C LEU A 62 -2.28 -3.70 -2.05
N SER A 63 -3.42 -3.60 -1.37
CA SER A 63 -4.70 -3.26 -1.98
C SER A 63 -5.07 -1.79 -1.72
N LEU A 64 -5.75 -1.21 -2.70
CA LEU A 64 -6.44 0.06 -2.54
C LEU A 64 -7.80 -0.18 -1.88
N CYS A 65 -8.12 0.63 -0.88
CA CYS A 65 -9.36 0.48 -0.12
C CYS A 65 -10.58 0.92 -0.93
N ASP A 66 -10.44 2.05 -1.63
CA ASP A 66 -11.48 2.67 -2.44
C ASP A 66 -10.87 3.69 -3.42
N ALA A 67 -11.53 3.89 -4.57
CA ALA A 67 -11.07 4.80 -5.62
C ALA A 67 -11.15 6.27 -5.19
N THR A 68 -12.17 6.67 -4.42
CA THR A 68 -12.26 8.05 -3.91
C THR A 68 -11.12 8.35 -2.94
N ALA A 69 -10.77 7.39 -2.09
CA ALA A 69 -9.62 7.51 -1.20
C ALA A 69 -8.29 7.61 -1.96
N LEU A 70 -8.12 6.87 -3.06
CA LEU A 70 -6.93 6.98 -3.91
C LEU A 70 -6.77 8.40 -4.49
N VAL A 71 -7.84 8.94 -5.10
CA VAL A 71 -7.81 10.29 -5.68
C VAL A 71 -7.41 11.31 -4.62
N LYS A 72 -8.07 11.26 -3.46
CA LYS A 72 -7.76 12.16 -2.34
C LYS A 72 -6.32 12.01 -1.86
N ASN A 73 -5.78 10.80 -1.80
CA ASN A 73 -4.39 10.58 -1.39
C ASN A 73 -3.37 11.11 -2.41
N ILE A 74 -3.67 11.04 -3.71
CA ILE A 74 -2.83 11.63 -4.77
C ILE A 74 -2.86 13.15 -4.68
N GLU A 75 -4.05 13.73 -4.50
CA GLU A 75 -4.23 15.19 -4.39
C GLU A 75 -3.62 15.76 -3.10
N ASP A 76 -3.78 15.07 -1.97
CA ASP A 76 -3.31 15.51 -0.65
C ASP A 76 -1.87 15.06 -0.33
N GLY A 77 -1.28 14.15 -1.11
CA GLY A 77 0.04 13.55 -0.82
C GLY A 77 0.06 12.61 0.40
N ALA A 78 -1.08 12.02 0.78
CA ALA A 78 -1.29 11.38 2.09
C ALA A 78 -1.32 9.83 2.08
N PHE A 79 -0.55 9.18 1.21
CA PHE A 79 -0.65 7.73 0.91
C PHE A 79 -0.46 6.77 2.11
N PHE A 80 0.07 7.24 3.25
CA PHE A 80 0.56 6.38 4.34
C PHE A 80 -0.34 6.32 5.60
N ASN A 81 -1.44 7.08 5.67
CA ASN A 81 -2.18 7.28 6.93
C ASN A 81 -3.51 6.54 7.09
N SER A 82 -3.92 5.67 6.15
CA SER A 82 -5.10 4.83 6.38
C SER A 82 -4.73 3.65 7.28
N LYS A 83 -5.25 3.67 8.52
CA LYS A 83 -5.09 2.54 9.46
C LYS A 83 -5.73 1.25 8.92
N PHE A 84 -6.71 1.36 8.03
CA PHE A 84 -7.42 0.23 7.43
C PHE A 84 -7.91 0.56 6.02
N CYS A 85 -7.86 -0.44 5.14
CA CYS A 85 -8.95 -0.72 4.24
C CYS A 85 -9.97 -1.54 5.03
#